data_AF-A0A7U6KNY8-F1
#
_entry.id   AF-A0A7U6KNY8-F1
#
_cell.length_a   1.000
_cell.length_b   1.000
_cell.length_c   1.000
_cell.angle_alpha   90.00
_cell.angle_beta   90.00
_cell.angle_gamma   90.00
#
_symmetry.space_group_name_H-M   'P 1'
#
loop_
_entity.id
_entity.type
_entity.pdbx_description
1 polymer ?
#
loop_
_entity_poly.entity_id
_entity_poly.type
_entity_poly.pdbx_seq_one_letter_code
_entity_poly.pdbx_strand_id
1 'polypeptide(L)'
;MVIGYGDVGKGSTQSLRQEGMIVRVSEVDPICAMQACMDGFEVLSPYIDGDNTGGADNINKRLLEDTDLIVTTTGNYHVCDRHMLAALKPGAVVCNIGHFDTEIDTQFMRDNWRWVEIKPQVHQVFRSDDENDYLILLAEGRLVNLGNATGHPSRVMDGSFANQVLAQMYLFEEKFADLPTDERFDNLYVKVLPKKLDEEVAAAMVAGFNGTLTKLTQKQAEYLGVPVEGPFKPDTYKY
;
A
#
# COMPACT_ATOMS: atom_id res chain seq x y z
N MET A 1 1.77 6.21 13.27
CA MET A 1 1.42 4.79 13.21
C MET A 1 1.00 4.44 11.80
N VAL A 2 1.54 3.36 11.23
CA VAL A 2 1.11 2.82 9.93
C VAL A 2 0.38 1.51 10.16
N ILE A 3 -0.80 1.34 9.55
CA ILE A 3 -1.62 0.14 9.68
C ILE A 3 -1.49 -0.66 8.38
N GLY A 4 -0.93 -1.86 8.49
CA GLY A 4 -0.51 -2.71 7.38
C GLY A 4 0.98 -2.58 7.05
N TYR A 5 1.60 -3.70 6.66
CA TYR A 5 3.01 -3.78 6.27
C TYR A 5 3.23 -4.66 5.03
N GLY A 6 2.24 -4.71 4.13
CA GLY A 6 2.40 -5.16 2.74
C GLY A 6 3.28 -4.20 1.93
N ASP A 7 3.27 -4.28 0.60
CA ASP A 7 4.14 -3.43 -0.24
C ASP A 7 3.87 -1.93 -0.05
N VAL A 8 2.59 -1.53 0.02
CA VAL A 8 2.20 -0.13 0.32
C VAL A 8 2.62 0.27 1.73
N GLY A 9 2.46 -0.61 2.71
CA GLY A 9 2.87 -0.38 4.10
C GLY A 9 4.38 -0.20 4.27
N LYS A 10 5.18 -1.06 3.61
CA LYS A 10 6.65 -0.94 3.56
C LYS A 10 7.09 0.39 2.96
N GLY A 11 6.52 0.78 1.81
CA GLY A 11 6.80 2.07 1.20
C GLY A 11 6.40 3.26 2.08
N SER A 12 5.23 3.18 2.72
CA SER A 12 4.69 4.24 3.58
C SER A 12 5.52 4.43 4.84
N THR A 13 5.86 3.34 5.54
CA THR A 13 6.72 3.39 6.74
C THR A 13 8.11 3.95 6.43
N GLN A 14 8.71 3.53 5.30
CA GLN A 14 9.98 4.08 4.84
C GLN A 14 9.89 5.58 4.52
N SER A 15 8.81 6.02 3.86
CA SER A 15 8.56 7.43 3.53
C SER A 15 8.49 8.32 4.78
N LEU A 16 7.90 7.82 5.87
CA LEU A 16 7.84 8.55 7.14
C LEU A 16 9.16 8.47 7.92
N ARG A 17 9.80 7.28 7.97
CA ARG A 17 11.05 7.07 8.72
C ARG A 17 12.19 7.92 8.19
N GLN A 18 12.31 8.03 6.87
CA GLN A 18 13.39 8.82 6.25
C GLN A 18 13.28 10.33 6.57
N GLU A 19 12.09 10.81 6.94
CA GLU A 19 11.84 12.18 7.43
C GLU A 19 12.05 12.33 8.95
N GLY A 20 12.58 11.29 9.61
CA GLY A 20 12.89 11.30 11.05
C GLY A 20 11.70 11.00 11.97
N MET A 21 10.55 10.54 11.43
CA MET A 21 9.43 10.13 12.27
C MET A 21 9.76 8.85 13.04
N ILE A 22 9.24 8.77 14.28
CA ILE A 22 9.24 7.53 15.07
C ILE A 22 8.04 6.70 14.62
N VAL A 23 8.28 5.73 13.73
CA VAL A 23 7.22 4.96 13.08
C VAL A 23 6.95 3.66 13.84
N ARG A 24 5.68 3.46 14.21
CA ARG A 24 5.13 2.20 14.74
C ARG A 24 4.23 1.55 13.69
N VAL A 25 4.21 0.22 13.64
CA VAL A 25 3.48 -0.57 12.65
C VAL A 25 2.45 -1.46 13.33
N SER A 26 1.26 -1.60 12.74
CA SER A 26 0.29 -2.65 13.11
C SER A 26 0.13 -3.63 11.96
N GLU A 27 0.12 -4.93 12.26
CA GLU A 27 -0.08 -6.00 11.29
C GLU A 27 -0.87 -7.18 11.89
N VAL A 28 -1.64 -7.82 11.03
CA VAL A 28 -2.31 -9.09 11.27
C VAL A 28 -1.51 -10.27 10.71
N ASP A 29 -0.72 -10.05 9.64
CA ASP A 29 0.15 -11.09 9.07
C ASP A 29 1.48 -11.14 9.87
N PRO A 30 1.79 -12.27 10.53
CA PRO A 30 3.01 -12.39 11.32
C PRO A 30 4.30 -12.36 10.49
N ILE A 31 4.25 -12.72 9.20
CA ILE A 31 5.40 -12.64 8.29
C ILE A 31 5.70 -11.17 7.98
N CYS A 32 4.68 -10.38 7.67
CA CYS A 32 4.83 -8.94 7.45
C CYS A 32 5.26 -8.23 8.75
N ALA A 33 4.68 -8.59 9.90
CA ALA A 33 5.10 -8.06 11.19
C ALA A 33 6.56 -8.40 11.52
N MET A 34 7.00 -9.64 11.26
CA MET A 34 8.40 -10.05 11.41
C MET A 34 9.32 -9.20 10.51
N GLN A 35 8.92 -8.93 9.27
CA GLN A 35 9.66 -8.03 8.37
C GLN A 35 9.76 -6.62 8.97
N ALA A 36 8.67 -6.06 9.49
CA ALA A 36 8.67 -4.75 10.14
C ALA A 36 9.66 -4.67 11.32
N CYS A 37 9.67 -5.70 12.19
CA CYS A 37 10.65 -5.80 13.28
C CYS A 37 12.09 -5.84 12.75
N MET A 38 12.36 -6.65 11.73
CA MET A 38 13.69 -6.77 11.11
C MET A 38 14.13 -5.49 10.40
N ASP A 39 13.18 -4.72 9.87
CA ASP A 39 13.39 -3.41 9.25
C ASP A 39 13.55 -2.26 10.27
N GLY A 40 13.46 -2.58 11.57
CA GLY A 40 13.72 -1.67 12.69
C GLY A 40 12.50 -0.93 13.23
N PHE A 41 11.28 -1.41 12.95
CA PHE A 41 10.05 -0.81 13.43
C PHE A 41 9.50 -1.52 14.67
N GLU A 42 8.92 -0.74 15.59
CA GLU A 42 8.14 -1.29 16.70
C GLU A 42 6.77 -1.73 16.18
N VAL A 43 6.38 -2.98 16.44
CA VAL A 43 5.08 -3.53 16.05
C VAL A 43 4.12 -3.48 17.24
N LEU A 44 3.05 -2.69 17.13
CA LEU A 44 2.03 -2.49 18.16
C LEU A 44 0.64 -2.52 17.56
N SER A 45 -0.32 -3.03 18.33
CA SER A 45 -1.74 -3.00 17.96
C SER A 45 -2.44 -1.76 18.52
N PRO A 46 -3.41 -1.16 17.77
CA PRO A 46 -4.34 -0.17 18.31
C PRO A 46 -5.21 -0.70 19.45
N TYR A 47 -5.22 -2.02 19.65
CA TYR A 47 -6.02 -2.72 20.65
C TYR A 47 -5.13 -3.45 21.66
N ILE A 48 -5.57 -3.49 22.91
CA ILE A 48 -4.91 -4.18 24.02
C ILE A 48 -4.80 -5.68 23.69
N ASP A 49 -3.60 -6.23 23.86
CA ASP A 49 -3.25 -7.61 23.51
C ASP A 49 -3.52 -8.01 22.05
N GLY A 50 -3.76 -7.03 21.16
CA GLY A 50 -4.06 -7.28 19.76
C GLY A 50 -5.51 -7.70 19.47
N ASP A 51 -6.36 -7.83 20.47
CA ASP A 51 -7.74 -8.28 20.30
C ASP A 51 -8.63 -7.12 19.86
N ASN A 52 -9.40 -7.22 18.78
CA ASN A 52 -10.40 -6.21 18.40
C ASN A 52 -11.82 -6.74 18.69
N THR A 53 -12.40 -6.27 19.81
CA THR A 53 -13.75 -6.67 20.26
C THR A 53 -14.86 -5.82 19.63
N GLY A 54 -14.52 -4.82 18.82
CA GLY A 54 -15.47 -3.87 18.25
C GLY A 54 -15.99 -2.81 19.24
N GLY A 55 -15.45 -2.76 20.46
CA GLY A 55 -15.80 -1.80 21.51
C GLY A 55 -14.64 -0.89 21.91
N ALA A 56 -14.94 0.16 22.67
CA ALA A 56 -13.95 1.13 23.13
C ALA A 56 -13.05 0.61 24.28
N ASP A 57 -13.49 -0.43 24.98
CA ASP A 57 -12.87 -0.89 26.23
C ASP A 57 -11.49 -1.51 26.03
N ASN A 58 -11.21 -2.05 24.84
CA ASN A 58 -9.92 -2.65 24.54
C ASN A 58 -9.01 -1.77 23.68
N ILE A 59 -9.35 -0.51 23.45
CA ILE A 59 -8.48 0.40 22.72
C ILE A 59 -7.21 0.66 23.53
N ASN A 60 -6.05 0.57 22.88
CA ASN A 60 -4.77 0.96 23.44
C ASN A 60 -4.64 2.50 23.45
N LYS A 61 -5.37 3.15 24.36
CA LYS A 61 -5.49 4.61 24.43
C LYS A 61 -4.13 5.30 24.52
N ARG A 62 -3.23 4.79 25.36
CA ARG A 62 -1.89 5.36 25.55
C ARG A 62 -1.11 5.44 24.24
N LEU A 63 -1.22 4.41 23.38
CA LEU A 63 -0.58 4.40 22.06
C LEU A 63 -1.19 5.47 21.14
N LEU A 64 -2.52 5.55 21.09
CA LEU A 64 -3.24 6.45 20.17
C LEU A 64 -3.16 7.92 20.58
N GLU A 65 -3.16 8.21 21.88
CA GLU A 65 -2.97 9.57 22.45
C GLU A 65 -1.54 10.10 22.25
N ASP A 66 -0.58 9.21 21.97
CA ASP A 66 0.81 9.53 21.61
C ASP A 66 1.06 9.47 20.08
N THR A 67 0.01 9.36 19.26
CA THR A 67 0.14 9.23 17.80
C THR A 67 -0.23 10.52 17.08
N ASP A 68 0.75 11.18 16.46
CA ASP A 68 0.55 12.42 15.68
C ASP A 68 0.05 12.21 14.24
N LEU A 69 0.27 11.01 13.67
CA LEU A 69 -0.11 10.66 12.30
C LEU A 69 -0.52 9.21 12.22
N ILE A 70 -1.67 8.92 11.62
CA ILE A 70 -2.11 7.57 11.26
C ILE A 70 -2.23 7.45 9.73
N VAL A 71 -1.69 6.35 9.19
CA VAL A 71 -1.74 6.03 7.76
C VAL A 71 -2.27 4.60 7.59
N THR A 72 -3.36 4.42 6.86
CA THR A 72 -3.91 3.09 6.53
C THR A 72 -3.41 2.61 5.16
N THR A 73 -3.00 1.34 5.08
CA THR A 73 -2.29 0.76 3.91
C THR A 73 -2.74 -0.67 3.57
N THR A 74 -3.93 -1.08 3.98
CA THR A 74 -4.30 -2.50 4.10
C THR A 74 -5.14 -3.04 2.95
N GLY A 75 -5.88 -2.18 2.25
CA GLY A 75 -6.95 -2.58 1.36
C GLY A 75 -8.15 -3.25 2.06
N ASN A 76 -8.25 -3.13 3.39
CA ASN A 76 -9.26 -3.80 4.21
C ASN A 76 -10.23 -2.79 4.84
N TYR A 77 -11.31 -3.28 5.45
CA TYR A 77 -12.43 -2.49 5.92
C TYR A 77 -12.25 -2.04 7.39
N HIS A 78 -12.41 -0.74 7.65
CA HIS A 78 -12.48 -0.13 8.98
C HIS A 78 -11.27 -0.46 9.88
N VAL A 79 -10.07 -0.49 9.29
CA VAL A 79 -8.82 -0.72 10.03
C VAL A 79 -8.40 0.50 10.87
N CYS A 80 -8.96 1.67 10.59
CA CYS A 80 -8.98 2.82 11.48
C CYS A 80 -10.44 3.14 11.84
N ASP A 81 -10.95 2.44 12.87
CA ASP A 81 -12.34 2.51 13.27
C ASP A 81 -12.69 3.76 14.10
N ARG A 82 -13.99 3.96 14.34
CA ARG A 82 -14.53 5.06 15.17
C ARG A 82 -13.92 5.16 16.58
N HIS A 83 -13.56 4.04 17.21
CA HIS A 83 -13.03 4.02 18.57
C HIS A 83 -11.56 4.43 18.59
N MET A 84 -10.81 4.03 17.56
CA MET A 84 -9.46 4.55 17.32
C MET A 84 -9.48 6.05 17.05
N LEU A 85 -10.36 6.50 16.15
CA LEU A 85 -10.51 7.92 15.82
C LEU A 85 -10.83 8.77 17.07
N ALA A 86 -11.71 8.27 17.94
CA ALA A 86 -12.06 8.95 19.18
C ALA A 86 -10.90 9.01 20.19
N ALA A 87 -9.98 8.04 20.17
CA ALA A 87 -8.86 7.95 21.11
C ALA A 87 -7.56 8.61 20.61
N LEU A 88 -7.49 9.05 19.35
CA LEU A 88 -6.31 9.69 18.80
C LEU A 88 -5.96 11.00 19.53
N LYS A 89 -4.68 11.34 19.50
CA LYS A 89 -4.18 12.64 19.98
C LYS A 89 -4.93 13.81 19.29
N PRO A 90 -5.38 14.84 20.04
CA PRO A 90 -5.88 16.07 19.41
C PRO A 90 -4.84 16.68 18.47
N GLY A 91 -5.28 17.11 17.30
CA GLY A 91 -4.45 17.61 16.22
C GLY A 91 -3.80 16.54 15.34
N ALA A 92 -4.01 15.24 15.62
CA ALA A 92 -3.43 14.17 14.82
C ALA A 92 -3.92 14.20 13.36
N VAL A 93 -3.02 13.87 12.44
CA VAL A 93 -3.32 13.72 11.02
C VAL A 93 -3.79 12.30 10.73
N VAL A 94 -4.88 12.19 9.99
CA VAL A 94 -5.48 10.92 9.56
C VAL A 94 -5.51 10.88 8.04
N CYS A 95 -4.92 9.85 7.45
CA CYS A 95 -4.99 9.64 6.01
C CYS A 95 -4.92 8.16 5.62
N ASN A 96 -5.31 7.90 4.38
CA ASN A 96 -5.34 6.58 3.78
C ASN A 96 -4.58 6.62 2.45
N ILE A 97 -3.80 5.59 2.17
CA ILE A 97 -3.10 5.42 0.88
C ILE A 97 -3.47 4.10 0.19
N GLY A 98 -4.30 3.26 0.81
CA GLY A 98 -4.91 2.13 0.14
C GLY A 98 -6.08 2.54 -0.77
N HIS A 99 -6.54 1.62 -1.60
CA HIS A 99 -7.34 1.96 -2.78
C HIS A 99 -8.75 2.52 -2.48
N PHE A 100 -9.38 2.11 -1.38
CA PHE A 100 -10.73 2.55 -1.02
C PHE A 100 -10.70 3.36 0.27
N ASP A 101 -11.61 4.32 0.41
CA ASP A 101 -11.74 5.17 1.60
C ASP A 101 -12.25 4.43 2.83
N THR A 102 -12.83 3.25 2.64
CA THR A 102 -13.42 2.40 3.69
C THR A 102 -12.39 1.83 4.67
N GLU A 103 -11.10 2.07 4.48
CA GLU A 103 -10.10 1.75 5.51
C GLU A 103 -10.32 2.58 6.80
N ILE A 104 -10.85 3.79 6.66
CA ILE A 104 -11.16 4.71 7.75
C ILE A 104 -12.68 4.84 7.86
N ASP A 105 -13.24 4.81 9.07
CA ASP A 105 -14.66 5.05 9.30
C ASP A 105 -15.02 6.54 9.16
N THR A 106 -14.90 7.07 7.93
CA THR A 106 -15.19 8.47 7.60
C THR A 106 -16.68 8.77 7.69
N GLN A 107 -17.54 7.77 7.46
CA GLN A 107 -18.98 7.90 7.62
C GLN A 107 -19.35 8.21 9.07
N PHE A 108 -18.77 7.50 10.05
CA PHE A 108 -18.93 7.85 11.46
C PHE A 108 -18.54 9.31 11.73
N MET A 109 -17.39 9.76 11.19
CA MET A 109 -16.96 11.15 11.35
C MET A 109 -17.93 12.15 10.71
N ARG A 110 -18.50 11.85 9.55
CA ARG A 110 -19.49 12.70 8.88
C ARG A 110 -20.79 12.82 9.68
N ASP A 111 -21.24 11.71 10.27
CA ASP A 111 -22.52 11.65 10.98
C ASP A 111 -22.44 12.24 12.39
N ASN A 112 -21.27 12.21 13.03
CA ASN A 112 -21.13 12.54 14.45
C ASN A 112 -20.28 13.79 14.73
N TRP A 113 -19.42 14.21 13.81
CA TRP A 113 -18.44 15.28 14.05
C TRP A 113 -18.58 16.44 13.08
N ARG A 114 -18.09 17.61 13.49
CA ARG A 114 -18.18 18.84 12.70
C ARG A 114 -16.96 18.99 11.81
N TRP A 115 -17.17 19.09 10.51
CA TRP A 115 -16.11 19.26 9.51
C TRP A 115 -15.94 20.73 9.15
N VAL A 116 -14.71 21.21 9.15
CA VAL A 116 -14.32 22.54 8.66
C VAL A 116 -13.26 22.35 7.60
N GLU A 117 -13.57 22.74 6.37
CA GLU A 117 -12.58 22.73 5.28
C GLU A 117 -11.55 23.84 5.53
N ILE A 118 -10.26 23.47 5.57
CA ILE A 118 -9.16 24.43 5.57
C ILE A 118 -8.90 24.90 4.14
N LYS A 119 -8.82 23.92 3.23
CA LYS A 119 -8.65 24.07 1.78
C LYS A 119 -9.09 22.76 1.12
N PRO A 120 -9.20 22.69 -0.23
CA PRO A 120 -9.55 21.46 -0.91
C PRO A 120 -8.70 20.27 -0.42
N GLN A 121 -9.38 19.18 -0.09
CA GLN A 121 -8.80 17.91 0.39
C GLN A 121 -8.11 17.98 1.76
N VAL A 122 -8.36 19.03 2.56
CA VAL A 122 -7.87 19.15 3.95
C VAL A 122 -8.98 19.68 4.85
N HIS A 123 -9.38 18.85 5.82
CA HIS A 123 -10.45 19.18 6.75
C HIS A 123 -9.97 19.06 8.20
N GLN A 124 -10.36 20.01 9.05
CA GLN A 124 -10.42 19.78 10.49
C GLN A 124 -11.73 19.08 10.82
N VAL A 125 -11.67 18.02 11.61
CA VAL A 125 -12.82 17.24 12.06
C VAL A 125 -12.88 17.36 13.58
N PHE A 126 -13.76 18.22 14.08
CA PHE A 126 -13.91 18.52 15.50
C PHE A 126 -14.75 17.45 16.18
N ARG A 127 -14.19 16.84 17.23
CA ARG A 127 -14.81 15.73 17.97
C ARG A 127 -15.73 16.21 19.10
N SER A 128 -15.58 17.48 19.49
CA SER A 128 -16.40 18.16 20.48
C SER A 128 -16.49 19.67 20.15
N ASP A 129 -17.11 20.46 21.04
CA ASP A 129 -17.17 21.91 20.94
C ASP A 129 -15.85 22.60 21.35
N ASP A 130 -14.85 21.86 21.85
CA ASP A 130 -13.51 22.39 22.13
C ASP A 130 -12.75 22.63 20.82
N GLU A 131 -12.28 23.85 20.60
CA GLU A 131 -11.54 24.25 19.41
C GLU A 131 -10.17 23.54 19.28
N ASN A 132 -9.65 22.97 20.37
CA ASN A 132 -8.40 22.19 20.35
C ASN A 132 -8.62 20.70 20.11
N ASP A 133 -9.88 20.24 20.14
CA ASP A 133 -10.24 18.81 20.03
C ASP A 133 -10.67 18.45 18.60
N TYR A 134 -9.71 18.44 17.69
CA TYR A 134 -9.93 18.09 16.28
C TYR A 134 -8.91 17.08 15.76
N LEU A 135 -9.25 16.40 14.67
CA LEU A 135 -8.33 15.66 13.82
C LEU A 135 -8.15 16.40 12.48
N ILE A 136 -7.02 16.18 11.80
CA ILE A 136 -6.82 16.67 10.43
C ILE A 136 -7.01 15.50 9.48
N LEU A 137 -8.06 15.53 8.68
CA LEU A 137 -8.33 14.50 7.67
C LEU A 137 -7.88 14.97 6.29
N LEU A 138 -7.06 14.14 5.63
CA LEU A 138 -6.59 14.38 4.27
C LEU A 138 -7.41 13.59 3.24
N ALA A 139 -7.67 14.21 2.08
CA ALA A 139 -8.42 13.65 0.95
C ALA A 139 -9.77 13.01 1.31
N GLU A 140 -10.38 13.42 2.45
CA GLU A 140 -11.60 12.80 2.97
C GLU A 140 -11.50 11.28 3.13
N GLY A 141 -10.29 10.76 3.40
CA GLY A 141 -10.01 9.33 3.52
C GLY A 141 -9.74 8.61 2.19
N ARG A 142 -9.78 9.28 1.04
CA ARG A 142 -9.32 8.69 -0.25
C ARG A 142 -7.79 8.67 -0.33
N LEU A 143 -7.26 8.02 -1.38
CA LEU A 143 -5.80 7.87 -1.60
C LEU A 143 -5.07 9.22 -1.50
N VAL A 144 -4.33 9.41 -0.40
CA VAL A 144 -3.76 10.71 -0.02
C VAL A 144 -2.67 11.19 -0.99
N ASN A 145 -1.89 10.28 -1.57
CA ASN A 145 -0.82 10.62 -2.49
C ASN A 145 -1.32 11.20 -3.81
N LEU A 146 -2.48 10.72 -4.32
CA LEU A 146 -3.14 11.31 -5.48
C LEU A 146 -4.04 12.49 -5.10
N GLY A 147 -4.71 12.43 -3.95
CA GLY A 147 -5.67 13.46 -3.54
C GLY A 147 -5.02 14.76 -3.09
N ASN A 148 -3.88 14.68 -2.39
CA ASN A 148 -3.19 15.85 -1.84
C ASN A 148 -1.86 16.18 -2.54
N ALA A 149 -1.42 15.34 -3.47
CA ALA A 149 -0.22 15.55 -4.29
C ALA A 149 -0.46 15.04 -5.73
N THR A 150 0.53 14.37 -6.33
CA THR A 150 0.49 13.97 -7.75
C THR A 150 0.70 12.47 -7.96
N GLY A 151 0.51 11.65 -6.91
CA GLY A 151 0.74 10.21 -6.97
C GLY A 151 2.22 9.82 -7.12
N HIS A 152 2.46 8.66 -7.70
CA HIS A 152 3.82 8.15 -7.94
C HIS A 152 4.52 8.92 -9.07
N PRO A 153 5.85 9.09 -9.00
CA PRO A 153 6.60 9.76 -10.06
C PRO A 153 6.62 8.93 -11.34
N SER A 154 6.72 9.61 -12.50
CA SER A 154 6.64 8.98 -13.83
C SER A 154 7.61 7.82 -14.02
N ARG A 155 8.82 7.89 -13.48
CA ARG A 155 9.84 6.83 -13.61
C ARG A 155 9.44 5.53 -12.89
N VAL A 156 8.65 5.62 -11.83
CA VAL A 156 8.05 4.45 -11.14
C VAL A 156 6.88 3.94 -11.97
N MET A 157 5.99 4.83 -12.42
CA MET A 157 4.81 4.46 -13.21
C MET A 157 5.15 3.86 -14.57
N ASP A 158 6.34 4.14 -15.12
CA ASP A 158 6.82 3.56 -16.36
C ASP A 158 6.82 2.02 -16.35
N GLY A 159 7.28 1.38 -15.27
CA GLY A 159 7.26 -0.08 -15.16
C GLY A 159 5.84 -0.65 -15.14
N SER A 160 4.94 -0.02 -14.38
CA SER A 160 3.53 -0.44 -14.30
C SER A 160 2.82 -0.27 -15.65
N PHE A 161 3.03 0.85 -16.33
CA PHE A 161 2.38 1.14 -17.60
C PHE A 161 2.97 0.37 -18.78
N ALA A 162 4.26 0.06 -18.77
CA ALA A 162 4.86 -0.88 -19.73
C ALA A 162 4.18 -2.26 -19.64
N ASN A 163 4.03 -2.80 -18.42
CA ASN A 163 3.31 -4.05 -18.19
C ASN A 163 1.85 -4.00 -18.64
N GLN A 164 1.13 -2.89 -18.38
CA GLN A 164 -0.24 -2.72 -18.86
C GLN A 164 -0.32 -2.75 -20.40
N VAL A 165 0.60 -2.08 -21.10
CA VAL A 165 0.63 -2.10 -22.58
C VAL A 165 0.92 -3.51 -23.10
N LEU A 166 1.88 -4.23 -22.51
CA LEU A 166 2.18 -5.62 -22.87
C LEU A 166 0.98 -6.56 -22.65
N ALA A 167 0.28 -6.40 -21.51
CA ALA A 167 -0.93 -7.16 -21.23
C ALA A 167 -2.06 -6.85 -22.22
N GLN A 168 -2.24 -5.58 -22.59
CA GLN A 168 -3.21 -5.18 -23.62
C GLN A 168 -2.89 -5.81 -24.97
N MET A 169 -1.62 -5.78 -25.40
CA MET A 169 -1.19 -6.41 -26.65
C MET A 169 -1.48 -7.91 -26.63
N TYR A 170 -1.07 -8.61 -25.56
CA TYR A 170 -1.29 -10.04 -25.40
C TYR A 170 -2.77 -10.42 -25.45
N LEU A 171 -3.62 -9.80 -24.62
CA LEU A 171 -5.05 -10.12 -24.58
C LEU A 171 -5.78 -9.74 -25.89
N PHE A 172 -5.35 -8.65 -26.55
CA PHE A 172 -5.96 -8.24 -27.81
C PHE A 172 -5.58 -9.17 -28.98
N GLU A 173 -4.37 -9.73 -28.97
CA GLU A 173 -3.92 -10.72 -29.95
C GLU A 173 -4.65 -12.07 -29.80
N GLU A 174 -5.03 -12.45 -28.57
CA GLU A 174 -5.80 -13.68 -28.29
C GLU A 174 -7.23 -13.66 -28.87
N LYS A 175 -7.77 -12.47 -29.21
CA LYS A 175 -9.10 -12.31 -29.82
C LYS A 175 -10.22 -13.08 -29.10
N PHE A 176 -10.20 -13.08 -27.77
CA PHE A 176 -11.11 -13.89 -26.94
C PHE A 176 -12.60 -13.78 -27.34
N ALA A 177 -13.06 -12.57 -27.70
CA ALA A 177 -14.44 -12.34 -28.11
C ALA A 177 -14.82 -12.97 -29.46
N ASP A 178 -13.84 -13.25 -30.33
CA ASP A 178 -14.03 -13.87 -31.65
C ASP A 178 -13.99 -15.41 -31.57
N LEU A 179 -13.58 -15.97 -30.42
CA LEU A 179 -13.56 -17.41 -30.21
C LEU A 179 -14.98 -18.01 -30.26
N PRO A 180 -15.13 -19.23 -30.80
CA PRO A 180 -16.36 -20.02 -30.70
C PRO A 180 -16.83 -20.12 -29.24
N THR A 181 -18.15 -20.07 -29.02
CA THR A 181 -18.73 -20.05 -27.67
C THR A 181 -18.28 -21.23 -26.81
N ASP A 182 -18.09 -22.40 -27.43
CA ASP A 182 -17.61 -23.63 -26.79
C ASP A 182 -16.12 -23.59 -26.40
N GLU A 183 -15.31 -22.72 -27.01
CA GLU A 183 -13.89 -22.54 -26.66
C GLU A 183 -13.66 -21.42 -25.63
N ARG A 184 -14.62 -20.51 -25.43
CA ARG A 184 -14.47 -19.36 -24.53
C ARG A 184 -14.27 -19.75 -23.07
N PHE A 185 -14.88 -20.84 -22.62
CA PHE A 185 -14.75 -21.27 -21.23
C PHE A 185 -13.31 -21.71 -20.92
N ASP A 186 -12.69 -22.47 -21.82
CA ASP A 186 -11.31 -22.98 -21.66
C ASP A 186 -10.25 -21.86 -21.79
N ASN A 187 -10.61 -20.75 -22.44
CA ASN A 187 -9.76 -19.57 -22.61
C ASN A 187 -10.05 -18.45 -21.60
N LEU A 188 -10.98 -18.64 -20.67
CA LEU A 188 -11.26 -17.67 -19.62
C LEU A 188 -10.29 -17.86 -18.46
N TYR A 189 -9.39 -16.90 -18.23
CA TYR A 189 -8.37 -17.01 -17.18
C TYR A 189 -8.02 -15.68 -16.52
N VAL A 190 -7.41 -15.77 -15.35
CA VAL A 190 -6.63 -14.69 -14.71
C VAL A 190 -5.19 -15.19 -14.60
N LYS A 191 -4.27 -14.55 -15.31
CA LYS A 191 -2.86 -14.92 -15.38
C LYS A 191 -1.97 -13.69 -15.24
N VAL A 192 -0.73 -13.91 -14.86
CA VAL A 192 0.34 -12.91 -14.87
C VAL A 192 1.11 -12.97 -16.19
N LEU A 193 1.78 -11.88 -16.56
CA LEU A 193 2.68 -11.88 -17.72
C LEU A 193 3.85 -12.85 -17.49
N PRO A 194 4.40 -13.46 -18.57
CA PRO A 194 5.60 -14.28 -18.46
C PRO A 194 6.77 -13.53 -17.84
N LYS A 195 7.54 -14.20 -16.97
CA LYS A 195 8.71 -13.63 -16.28
C LYS A 195 9.72 -12.96 -17.21
N LYS A 196 9.86 -13.47 -18.44
CA LYS A 196 10.77 -12.90 -19.44
C LYS A 196 10.41 -11.45 -19.80
N LEU A 197 9.13 -11.13 -19.92
CA LEU A 197 8.67 -9.77 -20.20
C LEU A 197 8.89 -8.85 -18.99
N ASP A 198 8.68 -9.35 -17.79
CA ASP A 198 8.94 -8.61 -16.55
C ASP A 198 10.44 -8.25 -16.43
N GLU A 199 11.34 -9.18 -16.74
CA GLU A 199 12.79 -8.93 -16.79
C GLU A 199 13.19 -7.92 -17.87
N GLU A 200 12.53 -7.92 -19.04
CA GLU A 200 12.78 -6.95 -20.10
C GLU A 200 12.35 -5.53 -19.71
N VAL A 201 11.18 -5.38 -19.08
CA VAL A 201 10.74 -4.11 -18.49
C VAL A 201 11.74 -3.64 -17.43
N ALA A 202 12.15 -4.52 -16.51
CA ALA A 202 13.12 -4.19 -15.47
C ALA A 202 14.48 -3.78 -16.05
N ALA A 203 14.98 -4.47 -17.08
CA ALA A 203 16.23 -4.13 -17.74
C ALA A 203 16.18 -2.74 -18.38
N ALA A 204 15.06 -2.38 -19.04
CA ALA A 204 14.86 -1.04 -19.59
C ALA A 204 14.79 0.04 -18.50
N MET A 205 14.15 -0.25 -17.36
CA MET A 205 14.13 0.65 -16.20
C MET A 205 15.54 0.88 -15.63
N VAL A 206 16.33 -0.18 -15.45
CA VAL A 206 17.74 -0.08 -14.98
C VAL A 206 18.59 0.77 -15.92
N ALA A 207 18.45 0.57 -17.23
CA ALA A 207 19.12 1.39 -18.23
C ALA A 207 18.73 2.88 -18.14
N GLY A 208 17.48 3.17 -17.79
CA GLY A 208 17.00 4.54 -17.54
C GLY A 208 17.72 5.26 -16.39
N PHE A 209 18.35 4.52 -15.46
CA PHE A 209 19.20 5.06 -14.39
C PHE A 209 20.70 5.02 -14.75
N ASN A 210 21.05 4.76 -16.02
CA ASN A 210 22.41 4.47 -16.47
C ASN A 210 23.04 3.24 -15.79
N GLY A 211 22.21 2.32 -15.28
CA GLY A 211 22.66 1.05 -14.74
C GLY A 211 23.15 0.13 -15.86
N THR A 212 24.23 -0.61 -15.60
CA THR A 212 24.77 -1.61 -16.54
C THR A 212 24.64 -2.99 -15.92
N LEU A 213 23.84 -3.86 -16.54
CA LEU A 213 23.67 -5.25 -16.09
C LEU A 213 24.89 -6.09 -16.50
N THR A 214 25.36 -6.93 -15.57
CA THR A 214 26.40 -7.92 -15.86
C THR A 214 25.81 -9.04 -16.70
N LYS A 215 26.54 -9.48 -17.74
CA LYS A 215 26.17 -10.66 -18.53
C LYS A 215 26.85 -11.90 -17.97
N LEU A 216 26.08 -12.97 -17.79
CA LEU A 216 26.65 -14.25 -17.41
C LEU A 216 27.56 -14.76 -18.53
N THR A 217 28.71 -15.31 -18.15
CA THR A 217 29.44 -16.20 -19.04
C THR A 217 28.66 -17.50 -19.21
N GLN A 218 28.87 -18.20 -20.33
CA GLN A 218 28.25 -19.50 -20.58
C GLN A 218 28.48 -20.50 -19.42
N LYS A 219 29.68 -20.51 -18.84
CA LYS A 219 30.03 -21.38 -17.70
C LYS A 219 29.22 -21.06 -16.44
N GLN A 220 28.95 -19.78 -16.16
CA GLN A 220 28.13 -19.38 -15.00
C GLN A 220 26.66 -19.73 -15.20
N ALA A 221 26.15 -19.54 -16.42
CA ALA A 221 24.78 -19.88 -16.80
C ALA A 221 24.52 -21.39 -16.65
N GLU A 222 25.43 -22.22 -17.18
CA GLU A 222 25.40 -23.69 -17.02
C GLU A 222 25.49 -24.12 -15.55
N TYR A 223 26.35 -23.47 -14.75
CA TYR A 223 26.49 -23.76 -13.33
C TYR A 223 25.20 -23.51 -12.54
N LEU A 224 24.48 -22.44 -12.88
CA LEU A 224 23.22 -22.07 -12.23
C LEU A 224 22.01 -22.81 -12.83
N GLY A 225 22.16 -23.43 -14.00
CA GLY A 225 21.05 -24.06 -14.73
C GLY A 225 20.06 -23.06 -15.31
N VAL A 226 20.52 -21.88 -15.73
CA VAL A 226 19.68 -20.82 -16.32
C VAL A 226 20.24 -20.39 -17.69
N PRO A 227 19.42 -19.91 -18.64
CA PRO A 227 19.92 -19.32 -19.87
C PRO A 227 20.71 -18.03 -19.60
N VAL A 228 21.69 -17.70 -20.46
CA VAL A 228 22.46 -16.44 -20.35
C VAL A 228 21.55 -15.21 -20.41
N GLU A 229 20.48 -15.28 -21.20
CA GLU A 229 19.50 -14.20 -21.38
C GLU A 229 18.28 -14.34 -20.44
N GLY A 230 18.31 -15.26 -19.48
CA GLY A 230 17.19 -15.54 -18.57
C GLY A 230 16.04 -16.36 -19.20
N PRO A 231 14.92 -16.58 -18.47
CA PRO A 231 14.65 -16.07 -17.13
C PRO A 231 15.64 -16.51 -16.05
N PHE A 232 15.99 -15.61 -15.14
CA PHE A 232 17.05 -15.79 -14.15
C PHE A 232 16.57 -16.43 -12.84
N LYS A 233 15.25 -16.57 -12.66
CA LYS A 233 14.62 -17.11 -11.46
C LYS A 233 13.44 -18.02 -11.83
N PRO A 234 13.15 -19.06 -11.04
CA PRO A 234 11.93 -19.83 -11.19
C PRO A 234 10.70 -18.98 -10.82
N ASP A 235 9.52 -19.41 -11.27
CA ASP A 235 8.26 -18.70 -10.98
C ASP A 235 7.89 -18.68 -9.49
N THR A 236 8.44 -19.61 -8.69
CA THR A 236 8.24 -19.68 -7.23
C THR A 236 9.06 -18.66 -6.45
N TYR A 237 9.99 -17.95 -7.11
CA TYR A 237 10.79 -16.91 -6.47
C TYR A 237 9.95 -15.67 -6.17
N LYS A 238 10.15 -15.06 -5.00
CA LYS A 238 9.26 -14.01 -4.48
C LYS A 238 9.55 -12.59 -4.97
N TYR A 239 10.65 -12.38 -5.69
CA TYR A 239 10.95 -11.20 -6.51
C TYR A 239 11.96 -11.62 -7.61
#